data_AF-A0A8J4VU13-F1
#
_entry.id   AF-A0A8J4VU13-F1
#
_cell.length_a   1.000
_cell.length_b   1.000
_cell.length_c   1.000
_cell.angle_alpha   90.00
_cell.angle_beta   90.00
_cell.angle_gamma   90.00
#
_symmetry.space_group_name_H-M   'P 1'
#
loop_
_entity.id
_entity.type
_entity.pdbx_description
1 polymer ?
#
loop_
_entity_poly.entity_id
_entity_poly.type
_entity_poly.pdbx_seq_one_letter_code
_entity_poly.pdbx_strand_id
1 'polypeptide(L)'
;MINDMRDAYCNQKCFYARRNLGRERGLEKVETVIGRTLDSNLRPPREAIEGTYIDKECPFSGNVSIGGCILAGTCHSSKMMRTIIVCRDYLHFVKKYQRYERRHSNIPAHISPCFRV
;
A
#
# COMPACT_ATOMS: atom_id res chain seq x y z
N MET A 1 19.14 -8.04 18.18
CA MET A 1 19.22 -6.67 17.64
C MET A 1 18.42 -6.46 16.35
N ILE A 2 18.51 -7.32 15.32
CA ILE A 2 17.69 -7.16 14.08
C ILE A 2 16.26 -7.72 14.22
N ASN A 3 16.05 -8.69 15.12
CA ASN A 3 14.75 -9.33 15.32
C ASN A 3 13.86 -8.65 16.38
N ASP A 4 14.39 -7.69 17.15
CA ASP A 4 13.66 -7.06 18.28
C ASP A 4 12.65 -5.98 17.83
N MET A 5 12.72 -5.51 16.57
CA MET A 5 11.71 -4.59 16.02
C MET A 5 10.43 -5.27 15.53
N ARG A 6 10.44 -6.61 15.33
CA ARG A 6 9.23 -7.35 14.95
C ARG A 6 8.24 -7.47 16.11
N ASP A 7 8.74 -7.48 17.35
CA ASP A 7 7.94 -7.73 18.55
C ASP A 7 7.13 -6.50 19.01
N ALA A 8 7.49 -5.29 18.56
CA ALA A 8 6.77 -4.05 18.93
C ALA A 8 5.50 -3.77 18.08
N TYR A 9 5.30 -4.48 16.96
CA TYR A 9 4.29 -4.12 15.95
C TYR A 9 3.15 -5.13 15.77
N CYS A 10 3.13 -6.23 16.51
CA CYS A 10 2.21 -7.35 16.26
C CYS A 10 0.75 -7.13 16.72
N ASN A 11 0.30 -5.89 16.93
CA ASN A 11 -1.11 -5.59 17.22
C ASN A 11 -1.88 -5.16 15.95
N GLN A 12 -1.69 -5.87 14.84
CA GLN A 12 -2.63 -5.81 13.72
C GLN A 12 -3.73 -6.86 13.96
N LYS A 13 -5.00 -6.47 13.77
CA LYS A 13 -6.19 -7.34 13.93
C LYS A 13 -6.16 -8.62 13.06
N CYS A 14 -5.16 -8.78 12.19
CA CYS A 14 -5.03 -9.89 11.25
C CYS A 14 -3.91 -10.90 11.59
N PHE A 15 -3.16 -10.78 12.69
CA PHE A 15 -2.11 -11.76 13.03
C PHE A 15 -2.37 -12.61 14.28
N TYR A 16 -3.34 -12.23 15.13
CA TYR A 16 -3.74 -13.03 16.28
C TYR A 16 -5.24 -13.36 16.25
N ALA A 17 -5.59 -14.47 15.59
CA ALA A 17 -6.83 -15.17 15.93
C ALA A 17 -6.62 -15.90 17.27
N ARG A 18 -7.24 -15.44 18.36
CA ARG A 18 -7.43 -16.30 19.53
C ARG A 18 -8.52 -17.31 19.18
N ARG A 19 -8.14 -18.57 18.96
CA ARG A 19 -9.10 -19.68 18.97
C ARG A 19 -9.47 -19.99 20.42
N ASN A 20 -10.72 -19.72 20.81
CA ASN A 20 -11.32 -20.39 21.97
C ASN A 20 -11.90 -21.72 21.51
N LEU A 21 -11.05 -22.73 21.29
CA LEU A 21 -11.47 -24.14 21.19
C LEU A 21 -10.31 -25.03 21.61
N GLY A 22 -10.62 -25.94 22.52
CA GLY A 22 -9.66 -26.58 23.40
C GLY A 22 -8.58 -27.44 22.76
N ARG A 23 -7.53 -27.61 23.57
CA ARG A 23 -6.51 -28.68 23.60
C ARG A 23 -5.48 -28.70 22.46
N GLU A 24 -4.23 -28.70 22.92
CA GLU A 24 -2.94 -28.86 22.24
C GLU A 24 -2.28 -27.59 21.68
N ARG A 25 -1.12 -27.30 22.29
CA ARG A 25 -0.31 -26.09 22.13
C ARG A 25 0.61 -26.29 20.92
N GLY A 26 0.17 -25.81 19.75
CA GLY A 26 1.01 -25.59 18.58
C GLY A 26 0.74 -24.19 18.03
N LEU A 27 1.77 -23.38 17.84
CA LEU A 27 1.69 -22.15 17.04
C LEU A 27 1.62 -22.55 15.56
N GLU A 28 0.50 -23.11 15.13
CA GLU A 28 0.25 -23.33 13.71
C GLU A 28 -0.16 -22.01 13.06
N LYS A 29 0.62 -21.55 12.07
CA LYS A 29 0.33 -20.36 11.28
C LYS A 29 -1.00 -20.56 10.56
N VAL A 30 -2.08 -19.99 11.10
CA VAL A 30 -3.35 -19.93 10.38
C VAL A 30 -3.25 -18.81 9.35
N GLU A 31 -3.02 -19.20 8.10
CA GLU A 31 -3.05 -18.33 6.94
C GLU A 31 -4.47 -17.79 6.74
N THR A 32 -4.75 -16.61 7.28
CA THR A 32 -5.80 -15.76 6.72
C THR A 32 -5.28 -14.34 6.61
N VAL A 33 -4.36 -14.13 5.66
CA VAL A 33 -4.12 -12.77 5.14
C VAL A 33 -5.36 -12.43 4.30
N ILE A 34 -6.35 -11.83 4.96
CA ILE A 34 -7.56 -11.37 4.29
C ILE A 34 -7.13 -10.24 3.35
N GLY A 35 -6.96 -10.54 2.07
CA GLY A 35 -6.84 -9.52 1.04
C GLY A 35 -8.13 -8.72 1.02
N ARG A 36 -8.11 -7.52 1.62
CA ARG A 36 -9.28 -6.65 1.64
C ARG A 36 -9.49 -6.11 0.23
N THR A 37 -10.68 -6.32 -0.31
CA THR A 37 -11.12 -5.63 -1.51
C THR A 37 -11.34 -4.16 -1.15
N LEU A 38 -10.68 -3.26 -1.86
CA LEU A 38 -10.77 -1.82 -1.62
C LEU A 38 -12.05 -1.26 -2.23
N ASP A 39 -12.23 -1.53 -3.52
CA ASP A 39 -13.39 -1.14 -4.31
C ASP A 39 -13.86 -2.34 -5.15
N SER A 40 -15.11 -2.33 -5.60
CA SER A 40 -15.65 -3.39 -6.48
C SER A 40 -14.81 -3.64 -7.73
N ASN A 41 -14.07 -2.62 -8.20
CA ASN A 41 -13.25 -2.68 -9.40
C ASN A 41 -11.77 -3.01 -9.13
N LEU A 42 -11.30 -2.98 -7.88
CA LEU A 42 -9.89 -3.18 -7.55
C LEU A 42 -9.70 -4.49 -6.76
N ARG A 43 -9.18 -5.50 -7.46
CA ARG A 43 -8.85 -6.80 -6.86
C ARG A 43 -7.49 -6.73 -6.16
N PRO A 44 -7.32 -7.37 -4.99
CA PRO A 44 -6.02 -7.45 -4.34
C PRO A 44 -5.01 -8.24 -5.19
N PRO A 45 -3.73 -7.84 -5.22
CA PRO A 45 -2.69 -8.60 -5.91
C PRO A 45 -2.39 -9.91 -5.18
N ARG A 46 -1.85 -10.91 -5.90
CA ARG A 46 -1.53 -12.23 -5.33
C ARG A 46 -0.49 -12.12 -4.22
N GLU A 47 0.49 -11.25 -4.42
CA GLU A 47 1.56 -10.97 -3.46
C GLU A 47 1.03 -10.38 -2.14
N ALA A 48 -0.14 -9.74 -2.14
CA ALA A 48 -0.77 -9.27 -0.89
C ALA A 48 -1.46 -10.39 -0.11
N ILE A 49 -1.86 -11.47 -0.77
CA ILE A 49 -2.54 -12.62 -0.16
C ILE A 49 -1.49 -13.63 0.33
N GLU A 50 -0.50 -13.93 -0.50
CA GLU A 50 0.52 -14.94 -0.23
C GLU A 50 1.76 -14.36 0.50
N GLY A 51 1.99 -13.06 0.38
CA GLY A 51 3.19 -12.41 0.90
C GLY A 51 3.21 -12.26 2.42
N THR A 52 4.38 -12.49 3.01
CA THR A 52 4.61 -12.32 4.46
C THR A 52 5.30 -10.98 4.74
N TYR A 53 4.60 -9.86 4.54
CA TYR A 53 5.08 -8.54 4.94
C TYR A 53 4.16 -7.89 5.98
N ILE A 54 4.72 -7.02 6.80
CA ILE A 54 3.98 -6.25 7.81
C ILE A 54 4.09 -4.78 7.44
N ASP A 55 2.97 -4.20 7.03
CA ASP A 55 2.83 -2.79 6.72
C ASP A 55 1.46 -2.28 7.20
N LYS A 56 1.45 -1.16 7.94
CA LYS A 56 0.22 -0.54 8.47
C LYS A 56 -0.46 0.33 7.42
N GLU A 57 0.33 0.91 6.53
CA GLU A 57 -0.10 1.87 5.51
C GLU A 57 -0.53 1.17 4.21
N CYS A 58 -0.27 -0.13 4.09
CA CYS A 58 -0.74 -0.95 2.98
C CYS A 58 -2.29 -0.92 2.91
N PRO A 59 -2.87 -0.69 1.73
CA PRO A 59 -4.31 -0.66 1.58
C PRO A 59 -4.94 -2.06 1.62
N PHE A 60 -4.24 -3.10 1.16
CA PHE A 60 -4.78 -4.47 1.08
C PHE A 60 -4.69 -5.24 2.40
N SER A 61 -3.54 -5.15 3.09
CA SER A 61 -3.25 -5.89 4.33
C SER A 61 -3.36 -5.01 5.59
N GLY A 62 -3.30 -3.68 5.44
CA GLY A 62 -3.36 -2.73 6.53
C GLY A 62 -4.77 -2.21 6.82
N ASN A 63 -4.85 -1.03 7.43
CA ASN A 63 -6.12 -0.41 7.84
C ASN A 63 -6.47 0.86 7.04
N VAL A 64 -5.70 1.17 6.00
CA VAL A 64 -5.92 2.35 5.16
C VAL A 64 -6.97 2.01 4.10
N SER A 65 -8.02 2.82 4.02
CA SER A 65 -8.97 2.78 2.92
C SER A 65 -8.52 3.72 1.82
N ILE A 66 -8.64 3.29 0.57
CA ILE A 66 -8.46 4.15 -0.59
C ILE A 66 -9.84 4.64 -1.00
N GLY A 67 -9.97 5.94 -1.21
CA GLY A 67 -11.21 6.57 -1.66
C GLY A 67 -10.93 7.94 -2.24
N GLY A 68 -11.83 8.42 -3.10
CA GLY A 68 -11.68 9.69 -3.80
C GLY A 68 -11.11 9.53 -5.21
N CYS A 69 -10.27 10.47 -5.64
CA CYS A 69 -9.79 10.52 -7.02
C CYS A 69 -8.60 9.59 -7.25
N ILE A 70 -8.72 8.65 -8.20
CA ILE A 70 -7.59 7.81 -8.64
C ILE A 70 -6.72 8.62 -9.58
N LEU A 71 -5.43 8.68 -9.25
CA LEU A 71 -4.48 9.54 -9.95
C LEU A 71 -3.55 8.72 -10.85
N ALA A 72 -3.63 8.91 -12.18
CA ALA A 72 -2.63 8.41 -13.12
C ALA A 72 -1.44 9.39 -13.25
N GLY A 73 -0.23 8.88 -13.41
CA GLY A 73 1.00 9.64 -13.59
C GLY A 73 2.20 8.72 -13.82
N THR A 74 3.37 9.29 -14.10
CA THR A 74 4.61 8.56 -14.33
C THR A 74 5.45 8.47 -13.05
N CYS A 75 6.11 7.35 -12.81
CA CYS A 75 7.03 7.21 -11.67
C CYS A 75 8.32 8.00 -11.96
N HIS A 76 8.60 9.03 -11.17
CA HIS A 76 9.82 9.83 -11.31
C HIS A 76 10.99 9.26 -10.51
N SER A 77 10.74 8.85 -9.26
CA SER A 77 11.77 8.25 -8.42
C SER A 77 11.20 7.31 -7.36
N SER A 78 11.99 6.28 -7.02
CA SER A 78 11.71 5.25 -6.00
C SER A 78 12.86 5.13 -4.99
N LYS A 79 13.63 6.20 -4.78
CA LYS A 79 14.83 6.17 -3.91
C LYS A 79 14.51 6.00 -2.43
N MET A 80 13.32 6.42 -2.01
CA MET A 80 12.90 6.35 -0.61
C MET A 80 12.26 5.00 -0.32
N MET A 81 12.46 4.49 0.91
CA MET A 81 11.81 3.25 1.32
C MET A 81 10.30 3.43 1.32
N ARG A 82 9.59 2.54 0.59
CA ARG A 82 8.13 2.45 0.56
C ARG A 82 7.39 3.73 0.13
N THR A 83 8.07 4.67 -0.56
CA THR A 83 7.43 5.85 -1.15
C THR A 83 7.94 6.09 -2.55
N ILE A 84 7.03 6.38 -3.48
CA ILE A 84 7.34 6.80 -4.85
C ILE A 84 6.94 8.25 -5.07
N ILE A 85 7.67 8.95 -5.93
CA ILE A 85 7.28 10.28 -6.41
C ILE A 85 6.63 10.10 -7.78
N VAL A 86 5.33 10.39 -7.85
CA VAL A 86 4.56 10.39 -9.10
C VAL A 86 4.61 11.77 -9.72
N CYS A 87 5.09 11.87 -10.96
CA CYS A 87 5.07 13.09 -11.76
C CYS A 87 3.81 13.13 -12.62
N ARG A 88 3.21 14.31 -12.71
CA ARG A 88 2.08 14.60 -13.59
C ARG A 88 2.39 15.79 -14.44
N ASP A 89 2.56 15.54 -15.73
CA ASP A 89 2.68 16.58 -16.73
C ASP A 89 1.28 17.05 -17.16
N TYR A 90 1.07 18.36 -17.17
CA TYR A 90 -0.15 18.96 -17.67
C TYR A 90 0.16 20.23 -18.46
N LEU A 91 -0.77 20.58 -19.34
CA LEU A 91 -0.69 21.79 -20.17
C LEU A 91 -1.50 22.90 -19.50
N HIS A 92 -0.83 23.99 -19.14
CA HIS A 92 -1.49 25.18 -18.58
C HIS A 92 -1.72 26.21 -19.69
N PHE A 93 -2.95 26.71 -19.82
CA PHE A 93 -3.32 27.66 -20.88
C PHE A 93 -3.09 29.10 -20.45
N VAL A 94 -2.27 29.84 -21.21
CA VAL A 94 -1.99 31.26 -20.95
C VAL A 94 -2.89 32.14 -21.83
N LYS A 95 -3.94 32.72 -21.22
CA LYS A 95 -4.98 33.48 -21.92
C LYS A 95 -4.45 34.62 -22.79
N LYS A 96 -3.44 35.37 -22.31
CA LYS A 96 -2.86 36.51 -23.03
C LYS A 96 -2.24 36.13 -24.37
N TYR A 97 -1.62 34.96 -24.44
CA TYR A 97 -0.86 34.51 -25.62
C TYR A 97 -1.57 33.40 -26.40
N GLN A 98 -2.73 32.93 -25.92
CA GLN A 98 -3.50 31.81 -26.48
C GLN A 98 -2.63 30.57 -26.74
N ARG A 99 -1.68 30.29 -25.84
CA ARG A 99 -0.72 29.18 -25.93
C ARG A 99 -0.76 28.33 -24.67
N TYR A 100 -0.36 27.06 -24.81
CA TYR A 100 -0.16 26.15 -23.69
C TYR A 100 1.30 26.11 -23.28
N GLU A 101 1.56 26.14 -21.97
CA GLU A 101 2.87 25.86 -21.37
C GLU A 101 2.84 24.50 -20.69
N ARG A 102 3.95 23.76 -20.76
CA ARG A 102 4.08 22.47 -20.09
C ARG A 102 4.50 22.70 -18.64
N ARG A 103 3.73 22.15 -17.69
CA ARG A 103 4.04 22.15 -16.26
C ARG A 103 4.06 20.72 -15.73
N HIS A 104 4.76 20.52 -14.62
CA HIS A 104 4.69 19.28 -13.87
C HIS A 104 4.29 19.54 -12.41
N SER A 105 3.72 18.53 -11.78
CA SER A 105 3.52 18.48 -10.33
C SER A 105 3.99 17.14 -9.79
N ASN A 106 4.70 17.17 -8.67
CA ASN A 106 5.19 15.97 -7.99
C ASN A 106 4.27 15.63 -6.83
N ILE A 107 3.78 14.40 -6.80
CA ILE A 107 2.90 13.89 -5.75
C ILE A 107 3.60 12.70 -5.09
N PRO A 108 3.89 12.74 -3.79
CA PRO A 108 4.39 11.57 -3.07
C PRO A 108 3.25 10.57 -2.86
N ALA A 109 3.51 9.30 -3.13
CA ALA A 109 2.57 8.22 -2.91
C ALA A 109 3.23 7.06 -2.16
N HIS A 110 2.51 6.49 -1.18
CA HIS A 110 2.95 5.29 -0.48
C HIS A 110 2.92 4.10 -1.44
N ILE A 111 3.98 3.29 -1.41
CA ILE A 111 4.02 2.02 -2.12
C ILE A 111 4.03 0.88 -1.11
N SER A 112 2.96 0.08 -1.19
CA SER A 112 2.89 -1.15 -0.44
C SER A 112 3.91 -2.17 -0.96
N PRO A 113 4.55 -2.95 -0.08
CA PRO A 113 5.55 -3.96 -0.46
C PRO A 113 5.03 -5.10 -1.35
N CYS A 114 3.73 -5.19 -1.65
CA CYS A 114 3.21 -6.10 -2.69
C CYS A 114 3.76 -5.75 -4.06
N PHE A 115 3.96 -4.46 -4.32
CA PHE A 115 4.38 -3.96 -5.62
C PHE A 115 5.90 -3.91 -5.70
N ARG A 116 6.47 -4.60 -6.69
CA ARG A 116 7.88 -4.49 -7.05
C ARG A 116 8.01 -3.35 -8.06
N VAL A 117 8.77 -2.30 -7.70
CA VAL A 117 9.09 -1.13 -8.54
C VAL A 117 10.57 -1.04 -8.78
#